data_AF-A0AAU8U074-F1
#
_entry.id   AF-A0AAU8U074-F1
#
_cell.length_a   1.000
_cell.length_b   1.000
_cell.length_c   1.000
_cell.angle_alpha   90.00
_cell.angle_beta   90.00
_cell.angle_gamma   90.00
#
_symmetry.space_group_name_H-M   'P 1'
#
loop_
_entity.id
_entity.type
_entity.pdbx_description
1 polymer ?
#
loop_
_entity_poly.entity_id
_entity_poly.type
_entity_poly.pdbx_seq_one_letter_code
_entity_poly.pdbx_strand_id
1 'polypeptide(L)'
;MKEKNMGFFYKKCEVCGNKINKFKAINLYGFASEIECKNCKTEYVKKENFLSNFFYSAVLDIGVLMSLFFGFNFSIYIDDNFLHLNDGISFVFNILICIVSSMIYCVFWDILYTYISLFIGKFEIKKDIKEQKSKTIFNKIIKFFKK
;
A
#
# COMPACT_ATOMS: atom_id res chain seq x y z
N MET A 1 -11.90 -28.99 12.54
CA MET A 1 -11.73 -28.72 11.09
C MET A 1 -10.44 -27.94 10.89
N LYS A 2 -9.61 -28.38 9.94
CA LYS A 2 -8.25 -27.88 9.66
C LYS A 2 -8.30 -26.52 8.93
N GLU A 3 -8.00 -25.42 9.60
CA GLU A 3 -7.69 -24.13 8.93
C GLU A 3 -6.25 -24.18 8.40
N LYS A 4 -6.04 -24.86 7.27
CA LYS A 4 -4.84 -24.68 6.45
C LYS A 4 -5.09 -23.48 5.52
N ASN A 5 -4.16 -22.52 5.53
CA ASN A 5 -3.89 -21.52 4.49
C ASN A 5 -4.52 -20.11 4.54
N MET A 6 -4.91 -19.56 5.70
CA MET A 6 -5.27 -18.13 5.81
C MET A 6 -4.25 -17.27 6.58
N GLY A 7 -2.95 -17.60 6.50
CA GLY A 7 -1.90 -16.91 7.28
C GLY A 7 -1.43 -15.55 6.72
N PHE A 8 -1.79 -15.20 5.49
CA PHE A 8 -1.15 -14.07 4.78
C PHE A 8 -1.77 -12.70 5.08
N PHE A 9 -3.10 -12.64 5.13
CA PHE A 9 -3.85 -11.39 5.30
C PHE A 9 -4.21 -11.09 6.75
N TYR A 10 -3.77 -11.94 7.69
CA TYR A 10 -4.11 -11.80 9.09
C TYR A 10 -2.85 -11.68 9.94
N LYS A 11 -2.77 -10.65 10.77
CA LYS A 11 -1.78 -10.52 11.84
C LYS A 11 -2.44 -10.97 13.15
N LYS A 12 -1.75 -11.80 13.94
CA LYS A 12 -2.19 -12.11 15.30
C LYS A 12 -1.87 -10.92 16.22
N CYS A 13 -2.83 -10.49 17.02
CA CYS A 13 -2.61 -9.46 18.03
C CYS A 13 -1.64 -9.99 19.09
N GLU A 14 -0.57 -9.24 19.35
CA GLU A 14 0.45 -9.57 20.35
C GLU A 14 -0.07 -9.44 21.80
N VAL A 15 -1.15 -8.68 22.02
CA VAL A 15 -1.75 -8.46 23.35
C VAL A 15 -2.83 -9.49 23.68
N CYS A 16 -3.82 -9.67 22.80
CA CYS A 16 -4.98 -10.53 23.09
C CYS A 16 -5.04 -11.81 22.25
N GLY A 17 -4.09 -12.04 21.34
CA GLY A 17 -4.06 -13.22 20.48
C GLY A 17 -5.12 -13.26 19.37
N ASN A 18 -6.02 -12.27 19.28
CA ASN A 18 -7.07 -12.23 18.28
C ASN A 18 -6.53 -11.95 16.86
N LYS A 19 -7.20 -12.44 15.81
CA LYS A 19 -6.81 -12.20 14.41
C LYS A 19 -7.20 -10.79 13.97
N ILE A 20 -6.25 -10.04 13.42
CA ILE A 20 -6.43 -8.70 12.85
C ILE A 20 -6.30 -8.82 11.33
N ASN A 21 -7.31 -8.39 10.58
CA ASN A 21 -7.26 -8.37 9.12
C ASN A 21 -6.41 -7.18 8.63
N LYS A 22 -5.33 -7.46 7.90
CA LYS A 22 -4.44 -6.46 7.31
C LYS A 22 -5.11 -5.61 6.22
N PHE A 23 -6.16 -6.13 5.56
CA PHE A 23 -6.91 -5.37 4.56
C PHE A 23 -7.62 -4.14 5.13
N LYS A 24 -7.88 -4.10 6.44
CA LYS A 24 -8.39 -2.88 7.09
C LYS A 24 -7.40 -1.71 7.07
N ALA A 25 -6.14 -1.99 6.77
CA ALA A 25 -5.14 -0.96 6.52
C ALA A 25 -5.31 -0.30 5.14
N ILE A 26 -6.19 -0.82 4.27
CA ILE A 26 -6.48 -0.19 2.98
C ILE A 26 -7.70 0.70 3.20
N ASN A 27 -7.52 2.00 3.03
CA ASN A 27 -8.59 2.97 3.01
C ASN A 27 -8.83 3.46 1.57
N LEU A 28 -9.97 4.11 1.33
CA LEU A 28 -10.41 4.57 -0.01
C LEU A 28 -9.41 5.50 -0.73
N TYR A 29 -8.44 6.08 -0.01
CA TYR A 29 -7.42 7.00 -0.53
C TYR A 29 -5.98 6.48 -0.39
N GLY A 30 -5.80 5.18 -0.12
CA GLY A 30 -4.49 4.55 0.06
C GLY A 30 -4.34 3.84 1.42
N PHE A 31 -3.09 3.56 1.79
CA PHE A 31 -2.76 2.85 3.04
C PHE A 31 -3.08 3.70 4.28
N ALA A 32 -4.00 3.25 5.13
CA ALA A 32 -4.03 3.65 6.52
C ALA A 32 -2.74 3.17 7.18
N SER A 33 -1.96 4.13 7.69
CA SER A 33 -0.71 3.90 8.43
C SER A 33 -0.94 3.12 9.73
N GLU A 34 -2.20 3.00 10.16
CA GLU A 34 -2.60 2.46 11.46
C GLU A 34 -3.69 1.38 11.31
N ILE A 35 -3.54 0.29 12.07
CA ILE A 35 -4.56 -0.76 12.21
C ILE A 35 -4.85 -0.98 13.68
N GLU A 36 -6.13 -0.96 14.06
CA GLU A 36 -6.57 -1.23 15.43
C GLU A 36 -7.08 -2.67 15.62
N CYS A 37 -6.69 -3.30 16.74
CA CYS A 37 -7.32 -4.54 17.16
C CYS A 37 -8.72 -4.28 17.72
N LYS A 38 -9.78 -4.75 17.05
CA LYS A 38 -11.17 -4.59 17.50
C LYS A 38 -11.47 -5.10 18.92
N ASN A 39 -10.69 -6.06 19.44
CA ASN A 39 -10.95 -6.68 20.73
C ASN A 39 -10.29 -5.93 21.90
N CYS A 40 -9.00 -5.58 21.77
CA CYS A 40 -8.23 -4.95 22.85
C CYS A 40 -7.85 -3.50 22.56
N LYS A 41 -8.30 -2.94 21.42
CA LYS A 41 -8.03 -1.57 20.97
C LYS A 41 -6.55 -1.21 20.86
N THR A 42 -5.69 -2.22 20.69
CA THR A 42 -4.27 -1.99 20.48
C THR A 42 -4.05 -1.48 19.07
N GLU A 43 -3.41 -0.32 18.96
CA GLU A 43 -3.04 0.31 17.69
C GLU A 43 -1.68 -0.19 17.20
N TYR A 44 -1.63 -0.53 15.92
CA TYR A 44 -0.42 -0.94 15.23
C TYR A 44 -0.10 0.06 14.12
N VAL A 45 1.15 0.50 14.05
CA VAL A 45 1.64 1.38 12.99
C VAL A 45 2.50 0.58 12.02
N LYS A 46 2.35 0.83 10.72
CA LYS A 46 3.25 0.27 9.71
C LYS A 46 4.62 0.92 9.84
N LYS A 47 5.67 0.11 10.04
CA LYS A 47 7.03 0.63 10.02
C LYS A 47 7.43 0.89 8.58
N GLU A 48 7.65 2.15 8.25
CA GLU A 48 8.24 2.51 6.97
C GLU A 48 9.72 2.10 6.98
N ASN A 49 10.10 1.31 5.98
CA ASN A 49 11.51 1.00 5.73
C ASN A 49 12.01 1.95 4.64
N PHE A 50 13.07 2.70 4.94
CA PHE A 50 13.71 3.59 3.96
C PHE A 50 14.03 2.88 2.63
N LEU A 51 14.54 1.65 2.71
CA LEU A 51 14.80 0.80 1.55
C LEU A 51 13.54 0.54 0.72
N SER A 52 12.38 0.25 1.33
CA SER A 52 11.17 -0.02 0.55
C SER A 52 10.64 1.22 -0.17
N ASN A 53 10.76 2.39 0.47
CA ASN A 53 10.37 3.65 -0.16
C ASN A 53 11.33 4.02 -1.31
N PHE A 54 12.63 3.80 -1.14
CA PHE A 54 13.62 4.01 -2.19
C PHE A 54 13.42 3.08 -3.40
N PHE A 55 13.15 1.80 -3.16
CA PHE A 55 12.83 0.87 -4.24
C PHE A 55 11.54 1.25 -4.96
N TYR A 56 10.52 1.74 -4.23
CA TYR A 56 9.29 2.23 -4.84
C TYR A 56 9.56 3.39 -5.81
N SER A 57 10.27 4.42 -5.36
CA SER A 57 10.56 5.59 -6.19
C SER A 57 11.45 5.23 -7.38
N ALA A 58 12.51 4.47 -7.16
CA ALA A 58 13.43 4.10 -8.22
C ALA A 58 12.76 3.26 -9.32
N VAL A 59 11.91 2.30 -8.94
CA VAL A 59 11.20 1.46 -9.92
C VAL A 59 10.09 2.26 -10.61
N LEU A 60 9.40 3.15 -9.90
CA LEU A 60 8.42 4.06 -10.52
C LEU A 60 9.07 4.90 -11.62
N ASP A 61 10.20 5.55 -11.33
CA ASP A 61 10.89 6.42 -12.28
C ASP A 61 11.38 5.65 -13.51
N ILE A 62 12.05 4.51 -13.32
CA ILE A 62 12.51 3.64 -14.40
C ILE A 62 11.33 3.13 -15.22
N GLY A 63 10.25 2.74 -14.55
CA GLY A 63 9.07 2.20 -15.18
C GLY A 63 8.30 3.23 -15.99
N VAL A 64 8.22 4.48 -15.53
CA VAL A 64 7.65 5.59 -16.31
C VAL A 64 8.47 5.80 -17.58
N LEU A 65 9.81 5.85 -17.48
CA LEU A 65 10.67 5.97 -18.67
C LEU A 65 10.47 4.81 -19.66
N MET A 66 10.40 3.58 -19.16
CA MET A 66 10.11 2.42 -20.01
C MET A 66 8.72 2.49 -20.64
N SER A 67 7.70 2.91 -19.90
CA SER A 67 6.33 3.03 -20.41
C SER A 67 6.20 4.09 -21.51
N LEU A 68 6.97 5.18 -21.41
CA LEU A 68 7.07 6.20 -22.45
C LEU A 68 7.75 5.63 -23.69
N PHE A 69 8.86 4.89 -23.53
CA PHE A 69 9.53 4.24 -24.65
C PHE A 69 8.63 3.24 -25.37
N PHE A 70 7.92 2.38 -24.63
CA PHE A 70 6.97 1.44 -25.23
C PHE A 70 5.79 2.15 -25.89
N GLY A 71 5.22 3.18 -25.25
CA GLY A 71 4.14 3.98 -25.81
C GLY A 71 4.52 4.65 -27.13
N PHE A 72 5.74 5.20 -27.19
CA PHE A 72 6.29 5.82 -28.39
C PHE A 72 6.39 4.81 -29.55
N ASN A 73 7.06 3.67 -29.33
CA ASN A 73 7.22 2.63 -30.36
C ASN A 73 5.87 2.05 -30.79
N PHE A 74 4.95 1.83 -29.85
CA PHE A 74 3.61 1.33 -30.14
C PHE A 74 2.82 2.32 -31.01
N SER A 75 2.92 3.62 -30.72
CA SER A 75 2.22 4.65 -31.51
C SER A 75 2.74 4.74 -32.95
N ILE A 76 4.06 4.64 -33.16
CA ILE A 76 4.66 4.57 -34.50
C ILE A 76 4.15 3.34 -35.25
N TYR A 77 4.17 2.18 -34.59
CA TYR A 77 3.67 0.94 -35.19
C TYR A 77 2.20 1.06 -35.62
N ILE A 78 1.34 1.64 -34.78
CA ILE A 78 -0.08 1.84 -35.11
C ILE A 78 -0.26 2.80 -36.29
N ASP A 79 0.51 3.88 -36.31
CA ASP A 79 0.42 4.86 -37.38
C ASP A 79 0.86 4.25 -38.72
N ASP A 80 2.03 3.59 -38.75
CA ASP A 80 2.61 3.01 -39.96
C ASP A 80 1.78 1.86 -40.56
N ASN A 81 1.03 1.12 -39.74
CA ASN A 81 0.31 -0.08 -40.20
C ASN A 81 -1.20 0.12 -40.38
N PHE A 82 -1.79 1.15 -39.76
CA PHE A 82 -3.25 1.28 -39.71
C PHE A 82 -3.77 2.68 -40.02
N LEU A 83 -3.16 3.74 -39.48
CA LEU A 83 -3.76 5.07 -39.51
C LEU A 83 -3.21 5.96 -40.63
N HIS A 84 -1.93 5.83 -40.95
CA HIS A 84 -1.22 6.64 -41.96
C HIS A 84 -1.51 8.14 -41.81
N LEU A 85 -1.33 8.66 -40.60
CA LEU A 85 -1.62 10.05 -40.26
C LEU A 85 -0.62 11.00 -40.91
N ASN A 86 -1.05 12.22 -41.22
CA ASN A 86 -0.12 13.29 -41.57
C ASN A 86 0.78 13.64 -40.37
N ASP A 87 2.02 14.08 -40.64
CA ASP A 87 3.07 14.34 -39.64
C ASP A 87 2.61 15.09 -38.39
N GLY A 88 1.84 16.17 -38.56
CA GLY A 88 1.34 16.97 -37.44
C GLY A 88 0.35 16.22 -36.54
N ILE A 89 -0.50 15.37 -37.14
CA ILE A 89 -1.48 14.57 -36.40
C ILE A 89 -0.80 13.36 -35.75
N SER A 90 0.15 12.74 -36.45
CA SER A 90 0.99 11.65 -35.94
C SER A 90 1.74 12.07 -34.67
N PHE A 91 2.33 13.28 -34.66
CA PHE A 91 3.01 13.82 -33.50
C PHE A 91 2.09 13.96 -32.28
N VAL A 92 0.89 14.53 -32.47
CA VAL A 92 -0.09 14.69 -31.38
C VAL A 92 -0.59 13.33 -30.89
N PHE A 93 -0.84 12.39 -31.80
CA PHE A 93 -1.25 11.02 -31.47
C PHE A 93 -0.18 10.31 -30.63
N ASN A 94 1.09 10.41 -31.01
CA ASN A 94 2.20 9.81 -30.28
C ASN A 94 2.30 10.34 -28.84
N ILE A 95 2.20 11.66 -28.65
CA ILE A 95 2.19 12.28 -27.32
C ILE A 95 1.03 11.74 -26.48
N LEU A 96 -0.18 11.66 -27.05
CA LEU A 96 -1.36 11.15 -26.36
C LEU A 96 -1.16 9.70 -25.89
N ILE A 97 -0.64 8.83 -26.76
CA ILE A 97 -0.38 7.42 -26.41
C ILE A 97 0.69 7.31 -25.32
N CYS A 98 1.75 8.12 -25.38
CA CYS A 98 2.78 8.14 -24.34
C CYS A 98 2.22 8.55 -22.97
N ILE A 99 1.38 9.60 -22.93
CA ILE A 99 0.72 10.06 -21.70
C ILE A 99 -0.20 8.97 -21.15
N VAL A 100 -1.04 8.37 -22.00
CA VAL A 100 -1.96 7.30 -21.56
C VAL A 100 -1.19 6.07 -21.05
N SER A 101 -0.14 5.65 -21.76
CA SER A 101 0.73 4.53 -21.36
C SER A 101 1.36 4.77 -19.99
N SER A 102 1.92 5.96 -19.76
CA SER A 102 2.52 6.31 -18.47
C SER A 102 1.50 6.39 -17.34
N MET A 103 0.31 6.95 -17.58
CA MET A 103 -0.77 6.97 -16.59
C MET A 103 -1.21 5.57 -16.18
N ILE A 104 -1.37 4.66 -17.16
CA ILE A 104 -1.70 3.26 -16.91
C ILE A 104 -0.62 2.60 -16.06
N TYR A 105 0.66 2.84 -16.40
CA TYR A 105 1.79 2.31 -15.65
C TYR A 105 1.77 2.78 -14.19
N CYS A 106 1.58 4.07 -13.93
CA CYS A 106 1.52 4.63 -12.58
C CYS A 106 0.40 3.97 -11.75
N VAL A 107 -0.81 3.86 -12.30
CA VAL A 107 -1.94 3.22 -11.62
C VAL A 107 -1.65 1.75 -11.30
N PHE A 108 -1.09 1.03 -12.27
CA PHE A 108 -0.72 -0.37 -12.07
C PHE A 108 0.36 -0.52 -10.98
N TRP A 109 1.37 0.35 -11.00
CA TRP A 109 2.46 0.35 -10.04
C TRP A 109 1.97 0.66 -8.62
N ASP A 110 1.06 1.61 -8.45
CA ASP A 110 0.49 1.96 -7.14
C ASP A 110 -0.32 0.80 -6.54
N ILE A 111 -1.11 0.10 -7.36
CA ILE A 111 -1.85 -1.09 -6.95
C ILE A 111 -0.88 -2.19 -6.53
N LEU A 112 0.13 -2.47 -7.36
CA LEU A 112 1.11 -3.52 -7.10
C LEU A 112 1.93 -3.22 -5.84
N TYR A 113 2.39 -1.99 -5.67
CA TYR A 113 3.14 -1.56 -4.49
C TYR A 113 2.29 -1.66 -3.22
N THR A 114 1.01 -1.27 -3.29
CA THR A 114 0.06 -1.46 -2.19
C THR A 114 -0.02 -2.94 -1.81
N TYR A 115 -0.16 -3.84 -2.78
CA TYR A 115 -0.20 -5.27 -2.53
C TYR A 115 1.09 -5.82 -1.90
N ILE A 116 2.25 -5.47 -2.46
CA ILE A 116 3.57 -5.89 -1.96
C ILE A 116 3.79 -5.37 -0.54
N SER A 117 3.42 -4.13 -0.27
CA SER A 117 3.64 -3.51 1.03
C SER A 117 2.69 -4.05 2.12
N LEU A 118 1.53 -4.62 1.78
CA LEU A 118 0.70 -5.43 2.71
C LEU A 118 1.38 -6.77 3.06
N PHE A 119 2.08 -7.35 2.08
CA PHE A 119 2.74 -8.62 2.24
C PHE A 119 4.00 -8.51 3.10
N ILE A 120 4.86 -7.54 2.79
CA ILE A 120 6.19 -7.35 3.41
C ILE A 120 6.12 -6.45 4.65
N GLY A 121 5.11 -5.56 4.74
CA GLY A 121 5.01 -4.56 5.80
C GLY A 121 5.00 -5.15 7.21
N LYS A 122 5.98 -4.74 8.04
CA LYS A 122 5.99 -5.04 9.47
C LYS A 122 5.14 -4.00 10.20
N PHE A 123 4.16 -4.49 10.97
CA PHE A 123 3.34 -3.67 11.85
C PHE A 123 3.87 -3.79 13.28
N GLU A 124 4.25 -2.67 13.88
CA GLU A 124 4.71 -2.59 15.27
C GLU A 124 3.63 -1.93 16.14
N ILE A 125 3.59 -2.26 17.44
CA ILE A 125 2.64 -1.62 18.35
C ILE A 125 3.03 -0.14 18.50
N LYS A 126 2.06 0.77 18.37
CA LYS A 126 2.25 2.20 18.65
C LYS A 126 2.69 2.34 20.11
N LYS A 127 3.84 2.97 20.38
CA LYS A 127 4.58 2.94 21.66
C LYS A 127 3.86 3.49 22.90
N ASP A 128 2.57 3.84 22.84
CA ASP A 128 1.79 4.38 23.96
C ASP A 128 1.35 3.34 25.02
N ILE A 129 1.96 2.15 25.05
CA ILE A 129 1.69 1.12 26.06
C ILE A 129 2.05 1.59 27.48
N LYS A 130 3.03 2.50 27.66
CA LYS A 130 3.37 2.99 29.02
C LYS A 130 2.22 3.77 29.66
N GLU A 131 1.44 4.53 28.88
CA GLU A 131 0.29 5.25 29.40
C GLU A 131 -0.95 4.37 29.60
N GLN A 132 -1.22 3.44 28.68
CA GLN A 132 -2.40 2.57 28.77
C GLN A 132 -2.31 1.55 29.92
N LYS A 133 -1.13 0.94 30.15
CA LYS A 133 -0.92 0.05 31.31
C LYS A 133 -1.02 0.82 32.63
N SER A 134 -0.44 2.03 32.69
CA SER A 134 -0.58 2.93 33.84
C SER A 134 -2.05 3.23 34.14
N LYS A 135 -2.83 3.70 33.16
CA LYS A 135 -4.25 4.02 33.34
C LYS A 135 -5.09 2.81 33.76
N THR A 136 -4.78 1.61 33.26
CA THR A 136 -5.51 0.38 33.63
C THR A 136 -5.17 -0.10 35.05
N ILE A 137 -3.91 0.01 35.46
CA ILE A 137 -3.46 -0.29 36.84
C ILE A 137 -4.01 0.75 37.81
N PHE A 138 -3.91 2.04 37.47
CA PHE A 138 -4.40 3.15 38.29
C PHE A 138 -5.92 3.08 38.48
N ASN A 139 -6.69 2.75 37.43
CA ASN A 139 -8.13 2.54 37.55
C ASN A 139 -8.51 1.30 38.38
N LYS A 140 -7.70 0.24 38.35
CA LYS A 140 -7.89 -0.92 39.26
C LYS A 140 -7.60 -0.54 40.71
N ILE A 141 -6.55 0.24 40.96
CA ILE A 141 -6.18 0.73 42.29
C ILE A 141 -7.27 1.68 42.84
N ILE A 142 -7.73 2.66 42.06
CA ILE A 142 -8.81 3.57 42.47
C ILE A 142 -10.09 2.80 42.82
N LYS A 143 -10.45 1.77 42.03
CA LYS A 143 -11.61 0.91 42.35
C LYS A 143 -11.42 0.10 43.63
N PHE A 144 -10.18 -0.24 43.98
CA PHE A 144 -9.87 -0.95 45.22
C PHE A 144 -9.96 -0.05 46.46
N PHE A 145 -9.61 1.25 46.32
CA PHE A 145 -9.69 2.24 47.39
C PHE A 145 -11.06 2.93 47.54
N LYS A 146 -12.00 2.70 46.61
CA LYS A 146 -13.39 3.21 46.68
C LYS A 146 -14.38 2.21 47.29
N LYS A 147 -13.91 1.10 47.83
CA LYS A 147 -14.70 0.10 48.54
C LYS A 147 -14.37 0.16 50.03
#